data_AF-A0AAJ0SFZ0-F1
#
_entry.id   AF-A0AAJ0SFZ0-F1
#
_cell.length_a   1.000
_cell.length_b   1.000
_cell.length_c   1.000
_cell.angle_alpha   90.00
_cell.angle_beta   90.00
_cell.angle_gamma   90.00
#
_symmetry.space_group_name_H-M   'P 1'
#
loop_
_entity.id
_entity.type
_entity.pdbx_description
1 polymer ?
#
loop_
_entity_poly.entity_id
_entity_poly.type
_entity_poly.pdbx_seq_one_letter_code
_entity_poly.pdbx_strand_id
1 'polypeptide(L)'
;MPNEVGRNETCLSKQVTQKMKELLTNYHTIKIKLSKTSSIFHYKLEIIYPFQNGNGRVERLIIFKECLANNIASFIIDEHLKLFYYKGLQQWNNVKEYLMDICLTTQNNYKSILDYFKIEYN
;
A
#
# COMPACT_ATOMS: atom_id res chain seq x y z
N MET A 1 8.32 19.42 -14.76
CA MET A 1 7.83 19.76 -13.41
C MET A 1 7.66 18.45 -12.64
N PRO A 2 7.87 18.42 -11.31
CA PRO A 2 7.48 17.26 -10.51
C PRO A 2 5.96 17.04 -10.64
N ASN A 3 5.52 15.79 -10.65
CA ASN A 3 4.08 15.51 -10.52
C ASN A 3 3.74 15.58 -9.03
N GLU A 4 2.56 16.10 -8.69
CA GLU A 4 2.08 16.18 -7.31
C GLU A 4 0.85 15.29 -7.12
N VAL A 5 0.81 14.58 -5.99
CA VAL A 5 -0.32 13.73 -5.60
C VAL A 5 -0.64 14.00 -4.15
N GLY A 6 -1.85 14.48 -3.87
CA GLY A 6 -2.28 14.76 -2.50
C GLY A 6 -1.40 15.78 -1.77
N ARG A 7 -0.76 16.71 -2.50
CA ARG A 7 0.24 17.71 -2.04
C ARG A 7 1.64 17.17 -1.71
N ASN A 8 1.93 15.91 -2.06
CA ASN A 8 3.27 15.36 -2.00
C ASN A 8 3.90 15.38 -3.39
N GLU A 9 5.15 15.86 -3.49
CA GLU A 9 5.96 15.70 -4.70
C GLU A 9 6.23 14.22 -4.94
N THR A 10 5.97 13.76 -6.17
CA THR A 10 6.32 12.41 -6.59
C THR A 10 7.69 12.40 -7.25
N CYS A 11 8.20 11.19 -7.52
CA CYS A 11 9.39 11.01 -8.31
C CYS A 11 9.29 11.69 -9.69
N LEU A 12 10.40 12.22 -10.20
CA LEU A 12 10.49 12.75 -11.57
C LEU A 12 10.23 11.64 -12.58
N SER A 13 9.49 11.91 -13.66
CA SER A 13 9.15 10.91 -14.68
C SER A 13 10.36 10.15 -15.24
N LYS A 14 11.50 10.84 -15.41
CA LYS A 14 12.77 10.26 -15.88
C LYS A 14 13.39 9.23 -14.91
N GLN A 15 13.00 9.25 -13.64
CA GLN A 15 13.51 8.39 -12.57
C GLN A 15 12.55 7.23 -12.24
N VAL A 16 11.30 7.26 -12.72
CA VAL A 16 10.28 6.24 -12.43
C VAL A 16 10.79 4.83 -12.71
N THR A 17 11.36 4.59 -13.90
CA THR A 17 11.87 3.25 -14.28
C THR A 17 12.93 2.75 -13.32
N GLN A 18 13.89 3.61 -12.94
CA GLN A 18 14.94 3.25 -12.00
C GLN A 18 14.35 2.96 -10.60
N LYS A 19 13.47 3.84 -10.10
CA LYS A 19 12.86 3.69 -8.77
C LYS A 19 11.96 2.47 -8.66
N MET A 20 11.20 2.14 -9.72
CA MET A 20 10.43 0.91 -9.79
C MET A 20 11.33 -0.32 -9.73
N LYS A 21 12.44 -0.33 -10.48
CA LYS A 21 13.41 -1.44 -10.44
C LYS A 21 14.03 -1.60 -9.06
N GLU A 22 14.45 -0.50 -8.43
CA GLU A 22 14.96 -0.49 -7.05
C GLU A 22 13.93 -1.03 -6.07
N LEU A 23 12.67 -0.57 -6.15
CA LEU A 23 11.58 -1.00 -5.27
C LEU A 23 11.32 -2.49 -5.39
N LEU A 24 11.14 -3.00 -6.62
CA LEU A 24 10.86 -4.41 -6.87
C LEU A 24 12.02 -5.30 -6.46
N THR A 25 13.27 -4.91 -6.78
CA THR A 25 14.46 -5.67 -6.37
C THR A 25 14.53 -5.79 -4.86
N ASN A 26 14.36 -4.68 -4.13
CA ASN A 26 14.35 -4.68 -2.67
C ASN A 26 13.18 -5.47 -2.08
N TYR A 27 12.02 -5.47 -2.72
CA TYR A 27 10.88 -6.22 -2.25
C TYR A 27 11.08 -7.73 -2.43
N HIS A 28 11.69 -8.17 -3.53
CA HIS A 28 11.97 -9.57 -3.83
C HIS A 28 13.08 -10.19 -2.95
N THR A 29 13.93 -9.40 -2.31
CA THR A 29 14.91 -9.94 -1.34
C THR A 29 14.29 -10.32 0.00
N ILE A 30 13.05 -9.89 0.27
CA ILE A 30 12.35 -10.17 1.53
C ILE A 30 11.77 -11.59 1.48
N LYS A 31 12.38 -12.50 2.25
CA LYS A 31 11.99 -13.92 2.30
C LYS A 31 10.63 -14.16 2.94
N ILE A 32 10.34 -13.45 4.03
CA ILE A 32 9.07 -13.54 4.76
C ILE A 32 8.39 -12.17 4.65
N LYS A 33 7.33 -12.09 3.87
CA LYS A 33 6.52 -10.89 3.77
C LYS A 33 5.53 -10.85 4.94
N LEU A 34 5.32 -9.67 5.50
CA LEU A 34 4.43 -9.41 6.62
C LEU A 34 3.52 -8.22 6.27
N SER A 35 2.42 -8.01 7.00
CA SER A 35 1.52 -6.86 6.77
C SER A 35 2.27 -5.52 6.73
N LYS A 36 3.25 -5.33 7.62
CA LYS A 36 4.10 -4.14 7.66
C LYS A 36 4.91 -3.96 6.36
N THR A 37 5.40 -5.04 5.78
CA THR A 37 6.11 -5.02 4.50
C THR A 37 5.19 -4.54 3.37
N SER A 38 3.94 -5.02 3.34
CA SER A 38 2.94 -4.58 2.38
C SER A 38 2.62 -3.09 2.51
N SER A 39 2.43 -2.56 3.73
CA SER A 39 2.22 -1.11 3.94
C SER A 39 3.39 -0.25 3.49
N ILE A 40 4.64 -0.70 3.73
CA ILE A 40 5.84 0.00 3.27
C ILE A 40 5.95 -0.01 1.76
N PHE A 41 5.68 -1.16 1.13
CA PHE A 41 5.70 -1.29 -0.32
C PHE A 41 4.62 -0.41 -0.97
N HIS A 42 3.43 -0.38 -0.37
CA HIS A 42 2.31 0.46 -0.79
C HIS A 42 2.69 1.94 -0.82
N TYR A 43 3.22 2.47 0.29
CA TYR A 43 3.67 3.86 0.34
C TYR A 43 4.75 4.16 -0.70
N LYS A 44 5.72 3.25 -0.88
CA LYS A 44 6.79 3.47 -1.87
C LYS A 44 6.26 3.51 -3.31
N LEU A 45 5.24 2.74 -3.65
CA LEU A 45 4.60 2.83 -4.96
C LEU A 45 3.90 4.19 -5.14
N GLU A 46 3.13 4.63 -4.16
CA GLU A 46 2.40 5.91 -4.21
C GLU A 46 3.36 7.10 -4.45
N ILE A 47 4.56 7.08 -3.86
CA ILE A 47 5.58 8.13 -4.07
C ILE A 47 6.24 8.06 -5.46
N ILE A 48 6.38 6.86 -6.03
CA ILE A 48 6.93 6.71 -7.39
C ILE A 48 5.92 7.18 -8.43
N TYR A 49 4.63 6.91 -8.17
CA TYR A 49 3.50 7.31 -9.01
C TYR A 49 3.72 7.04 -10.51
N PRO A 50 3.89 5.76 -10.90
CA PRO A 50 4.45 5.39 -12.20
C PRO A 50 3.53 5.66 -13.42
N PHE A 51 2.24 5.82 -13.20
CA PHE A 51 1.24 6.02 -14.26
C PHE A 51 0.71 7.45 -14.27
N GLN A 52 0.15 7.89 -15.41
CA GLN A 52 -0.48 9.20 -15.52
C GLN A 52 -1.76 9.32 -14.66
N ASN A 53 -2.52 8.23 -14.55
CA ASN A 53 -3.75 8.15 -13.75
C ASN A 53 -3.95 6.71 -13.26
N GLY A 54 -4.77 6.55 -12.22
CA GLY A 54 -5.18 5.23 -11.73
C GLY A 54 -4.19 4.57 -10.78
N ASN A 55 -3.07 5.22 -10.43
CA ASN A 55 -2.04 4.69 -9.52
C ASN A 55 -2.66 4.11 -8.25
N GLY A 56 -3.43 4.88 -7.48
CA GLY A 56 -4.03 4.35 -6.25
C GLY A 56 -4.92 3.12 -6.45
N ARG A 57 -5.59 2.95 -7.61
CA ARG A 57 -6.35 1.72 -7.91
C ARG A 57 -5.41 0.54 -8.19
N VAL A 58 -4.41 0.77 -9.04
CA VAL A 58 -3.41 -0.25 -9.41
C VAL A 58 -2.60 -0.68 -8.19
N GLU A 59 -2.17 0.25 -7.36
CA GLU A 59 -1.37 0.00 -6.15
C GLU A 59 -2.13 -0.85 -5.14
N ARG A 60 -3.40 -0.51 -4.85
CA ARG A 60 -4.24 -1.32 -3.98
C ARG A 60 -4.45 -2.73 -4.53
N LEU A 61 -4.61 -2.88 -5.86
CA LEU A 61 -4.70 -4.19 -6.50
C LEU A 61 -3.39 -4.99 -6.39
N ILE A 62 -2.24 -4.35 -6.58
CA ILE A 62 -0.93 -5.00 -6.42
C ILE A 62 -0.75 -5.48 -4.97
N ILE A 63 -1.07 -4.64 -3.99
CA ILE A 63 -0.99 -5.03 -2.57
C ILE A 63 -1.94 -6.17 -2.25
N PHE A 64 -3.17 -6.11 -2.73
CA PHE A 64 -4.14 -7.18 -2.55
C PHE A 64 -3.60 -8.51 -3.10
N LYS A 65 -3.07 -8.49 -4.34
CA LYS A 65 -2.46 -9.65 -4.99
C LYS A 65 -1.23 -10.16 -4.23
N GLU A 66 -0.37 -9.28 -3.73
CA GLU A 66 0.79 -9.67 -2.94
C GLU A 66 0.42 -10.23 -1.55
N CYS A 67 -0.61 -9.71 -0.88
CA CYS A 67 -1.09 -10.28 0.38
C CYS A 67 -1.58 -11.73 0.16
N LEU A 68 -2.42 -11.95 -0.86
CA LEU A 68 -2.90 -13.29 -1.21
C LEU A 68 -1.76 -14.26 -1.54
N ALA A 69 -0.79 -13.83 -2.35
CA ALA A 69 0.36 -14.65 -2.72
C ALA A 69 1.25 -15.05 -1.54
N ASN A 70 1.10 -14.41 -0.38
CA ASN A 70 1.90 -14.64 0.81
C ASN A 70 1.06 -15.07 2.01
N ASN A 71 -0.16 -15.56 1.78
CA ASN A 71 -1.06 -16.03 2.84
C ASN A 71 -1.28 -14.99 3.94
N ILE A 72 -1.39 -13.72 3.56
CA ILE A 72 -1.72 -12.61 4.45
C ILE A 72 -3.13 -12.15 4.07
N ALA A 73 -4.02 -12.01 5.05
CA ALA A 73 -5.31 -11.38 4.81
C ALA A 73 -5.11 -10.00 4.17
N SER A 74 -5.78 -9.71 3.06
CA SER A 74 -5.67 -8.40 2.43
C SER A 74 -6.27 -7.29 3.30
N PHE A 75 -5.95 -6.04 2.99
CA PHE A 75 -6.61 -4.89 3.58
C PHE A 75 -7.36 -4.10 2.51
N ILE A 76 -8.62 -3.77 2.78
CA ILE A 76 -9.48 -3.02 1.88
C ILE A 76 -9.83 -1.70 2.56
N ILE A 77 -9.41 -0.58 1.96
CA ILE A 77 -9.69 0.74 2.50
C ILE A 77 -11.15 1.09 2.22
N ASP A 78 -11.96 1.03 3.26
CA ASP A 78 -13.36 1.45 3.25
C ASP A 78 -13.50 2.99 3.19
N GLU A 79 -14.64 3.47 2.69
CA GLU A 79 -14.97 4.90 2.55
C GLU A 79 -14.86 5.64 3.89
N HIS A 80 -15.31 5.04 4.99
CA HIS A 80 -15.22 5.62 6.32
C HIS A 80 -13.77 5.84 6.80
N LEU A 81 -12.82 5.05 6.31
CA LEU A 81 -11.39 5.14 6.66
C LEU A 81 -10.57 5.90 5.62
N LYS A 82 -11.18 6.30 4.51
CA LYS A 82 -10.51 6.96 3.37
C LYS A 82 -9.74 8.21 3.78
N LEU A 83 -10.33 9.07 4.61
CA LEU A 83 -9.67 10.29 5.08
C LEU A 83 -8.42 9.98 5.92
N PHE A 84 -8.53 9.00 6.83
CA PHE A 84 -7.43 8.57 7.67
C PHE A 84 -6.30 7.92 6.86
N TYR A 85 -6.65 7.11 5.85
CA TYR A 85 -5.70 6.55 4.91
C TYR A 85 -4.89 7.63 4.18
N TYR A 86 -5.55 8.65 3.62
CA TYR A 86 -4.84 9.75 2.96
C TYR A 86 -3.96 10.55 3.93
N LYS A 87 -4.44 10.80 5.15
CA LYS A 87 -3.64 11.44 6.20
C LYS A 87 -2.41 10.58 6.56
N GLY A 88 -2.57 9.26 6.64
CA GLY A 88 -1.48 8.32 6.88
C GLY A 88 -0.41 8.37 5.79
N LEU A 89 -0.81 8.42 4.53
CA LEU A 89 0.12 8.62 3.40
C LEU A 89 0.87 9.95 3.50
N GLN A 90 0.18 11.05 3.80
CA GLN A 90 0.80 12.37 3.94
C GLN A 90 1.77 12.44 5.12
N GLN A 91 1.47 11.75 6.22
CA GLN A 91 2.28 11.79 7.44
C GLN A 91 3.38 10.73 7.48
N TRP A 92 3.55 9.92 6.45
CA TRP A 92 4.49 8.79 6.48
C TRP A 92 5.93 9.18 6.88
N ASN A 93 6.41 10.36 6.43
CA ASN A 93 7.75 10.83 6.76
C ASN A 93 7.88 11.34 8.20
N ASN A 94 6.76 11.63 8.87
CA ASN A 94 6.70 12.09 10.27
C ASN A 94 6.36 10.94 11.23
N VAL A 95 5.25 10.25 10.97
CA VAL A 95 4.67 9.17 11.80
C VAL A 95 4.15 8.07 10.87
N LYS A 96 4.90 6.98 10.73
CA LYS A 96 4.57 5.86 9.82
C LYS A 96 3.39 5.04 10.33
N GLU A 97 3.24 5.03 11.64
CA GLU A 97 2.24 4.29 12.40
C GLU A 97 0.82 4.67 11.95
N TYR A 98 0.57 5.92 11.56
CA TYR A 98 -0.75 6.31 11.04
C TYR A 98 -1.19 5.49 9.82
N LEU A 99 -0.31 5.24 8.85
CA LEU A 99 -0.69 4.41 7.71
C LEU A 99 -0.73 2.93 8.11
N MET A 100 0.23 2.48 8.93
CA MET A 100 0.30 1.08 9.36
C MET A 100 -0.95 0.66 10.16
N ASP A 101 -1.39 1.48 11.09
CA ASP A 101 -2.57 1.23 11.93
C ASP A 101 -3.86 1.20 11.10
N ILE A 102 -3.96 2.07 10.09
CA ILE A 102 -5.09 2.03 9.16
C ILE A 102 -5.06 0.77 8.30
N CYS A 103 -3.89 0.34 7.79
CA CYS A 103 -3.75 -0.94 7.09
C CYS A 103 -4.13 -2.13 8.00
N LEU A 104 -3.73 -2.13 9.27
CA LEU A 104 -4.07 -3.19 10.22
C LEU A 104 -5.57 -3.19 10.58
N THR A 105 -6.16 -2.01 10.77
CA THR A 105 -7.60 -1.86 11.05
C THR A 105 -8.43 -2.39 9.89
N THR A 106 -8.07 -2.01 8.65
CA THR A 106 -8.76 -2.46 7.44
C THR A 106 -8.52 -3.94 7.14
N GLN A 107 -7.37 -4.49 7.52
CA GLN A 107 -7.11 -5.93 7.51
C GLN A 107 -8.02 -6.67 8.49
N ASN A 108 -8.18 -6.17 9.71
CA ASN A 108 -9.07 -6.76 10.71
C ASN A 108 -10.54 -6.71 10.27
N ASN A 109 -10.98 -5.59 9.70
CA ASN A 109 -12.33 -5.48 9.14
C ASN A 109 -12.56 -6.52 8.03
N TYR A 110 -11.56 -6.71 7.14
CA TYR A 110 -11.64 -7.72 6.09
C TYR A 110 -11.69 -9.14 6.67
N LYS A 111 -10.88 -9.44 7.69
CA LYS A 111 -10.93 -10.70 8.43
C LYS A 111 -12.30 -10.97 9.03
N SER A 112 -12.94 -9.98 9.65
CA SER A 112 -14.31 -10.13 10.18
C SER A 112 -15.34 -10.45 9.09
N ILE A 113 -15.15 -9.94 7.86
CA ILE A 113 -15.99 -10.30 6.71
C ILE A 113 -15.73 -11.75 6.31
N LEU A 114 -14.46 -12.18 6.25
CA LEU A 114 -14.11 -13.58 5.96
C LEU A 114 -14.69 -14.53 7.02
N ASP A 115 -14.62 -14.17 8.30
CA ASP A 115 -15.22 -14.92 9.41
C ASP A 115 -16.74 -15.07 9.24
N TYR A 116 -17.43 -13.98 8.90
CA TYR A 116 -18.87 -13.99 8.64
C TYR A 116 -19.24 -15.00 7.52
N PHE A 117 -18.44 -15.05 6.46
CA PHE A 117 -18.62 -15.99 5.35
C PHE A 117 -17.96 -17.36 5.56
N LYS A 118 -17.33 -17.60 6.72
CA LYS A 118 -16.61 -18.84 7.07
C LYS A 118 -15.49 -19.19 6.06
N ILE A 119 -14.78 -18.17 5.58
CA ILE A 119 -13.62 -18.33 4.72
C ILE A 119 -12.36 -18.34 5.59
N GLU A 120 -11.61 -19.43 5.53
CA GLU A 120 -10.34 -19.55 6.26
C GLU A 120 -9.28 -18.60 5.69
N TYR A 121 -8.50 -17.99 6.59
CA TYR A 121 -7.34 -17.19 6.26
C TYR A 121 -6.22 -17.48 7.27
N ASN A 122 -4.97 -17.29 6.82
CA ASN A 122 -3.77 -17.42 7.66
C ASN A 122 -3.39 -16.08 8.31
#